data_AF-A0A1X0A9E8-F1
#
_entry.id   AF-A0A1X0A9E8-F1
#
_cell.length_a   1.000
_cell.length_b   1.000
_cell.length_c   1.000
_cell.angle_alpha   90.00
_cell.angle_beta   90.00
_cell.angle_gamma   90.00
#
_symmetry.space_group_name_H-M   'P 1'
#
loop_
_entity.id
_entity.type
_entity.pdbx_description
1 polymer ?
#
loop_
_entity_poly.entity_id
_entity_poly.type
_entity_poly.pdbx_seq_one_letter_code
_entity_poly.pdbx_strand_id
1 'polypeptide(L)'
;MALNPARTRYVYVVRSVFTSPEHEAAWNDWYDNVHLPDLLSVPGFVSAVRYRQLGTEGHYLAIYEIENPQVFSQPRYAEITGWAEWEPMIAEWSRSIHMIDGELPVINYVTS
;
A
#
# COMPACT_ATOMS: atom_id res chain seq x y z
N MET A 1 18.67 -23.13 12.29
CA MET A 1 17.19 -23.09 12.27
C MET A 1 16.83 -22.05 11.23
N ALA A 2 16.27 -22.45 10.09
CA ALA A 2 16.07 -21.55 8.95
C ALA A 2 14.82 -20.67 9.18
N LEU A 3 14.96 -19.37 8.91
CA LEU A 3 13.86 -18.42 8.89
C LEU A 3 12.73 -18.95 8.00
N ASN A 4 11.48 -18.82 8.46
CA ASN A 4 10.29 -19.10 7.67
C ASN A 4 10.25 -18.11 6.47
N PRO A 5 10.31 -18.58 5.21
CA PRO A 5 10.28 -17.72 4.03
C PRO A 5 8.95 -16.97 3.83
N ALA A 6 7.92 -17.24 4.66
CA ALA A 6 6.58 -16.69 4.52
C ALA A 6 6.34 -15.31 5.17
N ARG A 7 7.37 -14.60 5.67
CA ARG A 7 7.18 -13.21 6.16
C ARG A 7 7.92 -12.22 5.27
N THR A 8 7.14 -11.41 4.57
CA THR A 8 7.62 -10.32 3.72
C THR A 8 8.48 -9.35 4.56
N ARG A 9 9.71 -9.06 4.11
CA ARG A 9 10.66 -8.22 4.88
C ARG A 9 10.46 -6.72 4.68
N TYR A 10 9.71 -6.33 3.65
CA TYR A 10 9.51 -4.94 3.31
C TYR A 10 8.03 -4.59 3.28
N VAL A 11 7.72 -3.42 3.84
CA VAL A 11 6.41 -2.79 3.69
C VAL A 11 6.57 -1.47 2.94
N TYR A 12 5.76 -1.30 1.91
CA TYR A 12 5.62 -0.07 1.15
C TYR A 12 4.35 0.64 1.62
N VAL A 13 4.51 1.87 2.11
CA VAL A 13 3.44 2.63 2.75
C VAL A 13 3.16 3.87 1.93
N VAL A 14 1.88 4.10 1.62
CA VAL A 14 1.40 5.29 0.92
C VAL A 14 0.38 5.99 1.80
N ARG A 15 0.54 7.29 1.99
CA ARG A 15 -0.46 8.16 2.63
C ARG A 15 -0.95 9.16 1.61
N SER A 16 -2.25 9.45 1.60
CA SER A 16 -2.84 10.39 0.66
C SER A 16 -4.00 11.16 1.27
N VAL A 17 -4.20 12.38 0.77
CA VAL A 17 -5.32 13.26 1.08
C VAL A 17 -6.09 13.56 -0.20
N PHE A 18 -7.32 13.04 -0.29
CA PHE A 18 -8.25 13.29 -1.38
C PHE A 18 -9.19 14.45 -1.02
N THR A 19 -9.34 15.43 -1.91
CA THR A 19 -9.96 16.71 -1.57
C THR A 19 -11.33 16.96 -2.18
N SER A 20 -11.90 15.98 -2.89
CA SER A 20 -13.19 16.12 -3.55
C SER A 20 -14.24 15.16 -2.96
N PRO A 21 -15.01 15.59 -1.94
CA PRO A 21 -16.02 14.74 -1.30
C PRO A 21 -17.05 14.17 -2.29
N GLU A 22 -17.43 14.95 -3.30
CA GLU A 22 -18.40 14.55 -4.31
C GLU A 22 -17.91 13.41 -5.23
N HIS A 23 -16.59 13.26 -5.38
CA HIS A 23 -15.98 12.19 -6.17
C HIS A 23 -15.35 11.07 -5.33
N GLU A 24 -15.33 11.20 -4.00
CA GLU A 24 -14.60 10.28 -3.10
C GLU A 24 -15.10 8.83 -3.21
N ALA A 25 -16.41 8.64 -3.40
CA ALA A 25 -16.99 7.31 -3.59
C ALA A 25 -16.47 6.64 -4.88
N ALA A 26 -16.40 7.39 -5.98
CA ALA A 26 -15.91 6.86 -7.27
C ALA A 26 -14.39 6.62 -7.24
N TRP A 27 -13.64 7.51 -6.59
CA TRP A 27 -12.21 7.28 -6.37
C TRP A 27 -11.96 6.04 -5.51
N ASN A 28 -12.74 5.82 -4.46
CA ASN A 28 -12.61 4.62 -3.63
C ASN A 28 -12.94 3.35 -4.39
N ASP A 29 -14.00 3.35 -5.21
CA ASP A 29 -14.34 2.21 -6.07
C ASP A 29 -13.21 1.90 -7.06
N TRP A 30 -12.66 2.92 -7.73
CA TRP A 30 -11.49 2.75 -8.60
C TRP A 30 -10.28 2.22 -7.84
N TYR A 31 -10.01 2.74 -6.65
CA TYR A 31 -8.84 2.33 -5.88
C TYR A 31 -8.92 0.85 -5.48
N ASP A 32 -10.09 0.42 -5.01
CA ASP A 32 -10.29 -0.93 -4.49
C ASP A 32 -10.43 -1.96 -5.62
N ASN A 33 -11.07 -1.60 -6.74
CA ASN A 33 -11.39 -2.53 -7.83
C ASN A 33 -10.43 -2.45 -9.03
N VAL A 34 -9.61 -1.41 -9.12
CA VAL A 34 -8.66 -1.22 -10.24
C VAL A 34 -7.24 -1.06 -9.71
N HIS A 35 -6.97 -0.01 -8.93
CA HIS A 35 -5.60 0.35 -8.56
C HIS A 35 -4.91 -0.71 -7.69
N LEU A 36 -5.59 -1.20 -6.65
CA LEU A 36 -5.06 -2.25 -5.77
C LEU A 36 -4.81 -3.57 -6.54
N PRO A 37 -5.77 -4.11 -7.31
CA PRO A 37 -5.52 -5.29 -8.15
C PRO A 37 -4.39 -5.10 -9.15
N ASP A 38 -4.28 -3.94 -9.81
CA ASP A 38 -3.20 -3.68 -10.76
C ASP A 38 -1.83 -3.66 -10.08
N LEU A 39 -1.70 -3.02 -8.91
CA LEU A 39 -0.46 -3.04 -8.14
C LEU A 39 -0.10 -4.46 -7.67
N LEU A 40 -1.08 -5.25 -7.21
CA LEU A 40 -0.88 -6.65 -6.85
C LEU A 40 -0.51 -7.54 -8.04
N SER A 41 -0.77 -7.07 -9.27
CA SER A 41 -0.35 -7.73 -10.49
C SER A 41 1.14 -7.55 -10.80
N VAL A 42 1.85 -6.63 -10.11
CA VAL A 42 3.28 -6.41 -10.28
C VAL A 42 4.03 -7.55 -9.58
N PRO A 43 4.90 -8.31 -10.28
CA PRO A 43 5.71 -9.34 -9.65
C PRO A 43 6.47 -8.82 -8.42
N GLY A 44 6.29 -9.48 -7.28
CA GLY A 44 6.92 -9.10 -6.00
C GLY A 44 6.06 -8.22 -5.09
N PHE A 45 4.88 -7.76 -5.51
CA PHE A 45 3.83 -7.35 -4.58
C PHE A 45 3.13 -8.59 -4.01
N VAL A 46 3.02 -8.67 -2.69
CA VAL A 46 2.56 -9.87 -1.97
C VAL A 46 1.12 -9.69 -1.46
N SER A 47 0.85 -8.56 -0.82
CA SER A 47 -0.46 -8.24 -0.27
C SER A 47 -0.63 -6.73 -0.16
N ALA A 48 -1.89 -6.29 -0.03
CA ALA A 48 -2.22 -4.90 0.15
C ALA A 48 -3.39 -4.75 1.13
N VAL A 49 -3.36 -3.69 1.92
CA VAL A 49 -4.48 -3.26 2.76
C VAL A 49 -4.57 -1.76 2.72
N ARG A 50 -5.79 -1.23 2.67
CA ARG A 50 -6.07 0.20 2.67
C ARG A 50 -6.96 0.55 3.86
N TYR A 51 -6.64 1.66 4.49
CA TYR A 51 -7.34 2.20 5.65
C TYR A 51 -7.80 3.61 5.36
N ARG A 52 -8.99 3.94 5.86
CA ARG A 52 -9.46 5.32 6.00
C ARG A 52 -9.11 5.83 7.40
N GLN A 53 -8.61 7.05 7.51
CA GLN A 53 -8.34 7.67 8.79
C GLN A 53 -9.66 8.02 9.50
N LEU A 54 -9.75 7.73 10.80
CA LEU A 54 -10.90 8.11 11.61
C LEU A 54 -10.81 9.60 11.98
N GLY A 55 -11.96 10.30 11.92
CA GLY A 55 -12.06 11.72 12.30
C GLY A 55 -11.47 12.70 11.30
N THR A 56 -11.02 12.24 10.13
CA THR A 56 -10.52 13.12 9.04
C THR A 56 -10.96 12.54 7.70
N GLU A 57 -11.83 13.26 6.98
CA GLU A 57 -12.32 12.87 5.65
C GLU A 57 -11.22 12.98 4.59
N GLY A 58 -11.26 12.16 3.55
CA GLY A 58 -10.25 12.21 2.48
C GLY A 58 -8.88 11.65 2.83
N HIS A 59 -8.59 11.30 4.09
CA HIS A 59 -7.28 10.79 4.51
C HIS A 59 -7.20 9.26 4.49
N TYR A 60 -6.23 8.72 3.75
CA TYR A 60 -6.05 7.28 3.56
C TYR A 60 -4.61 6.83 3.80
N LEU A 61 -4.48 5.55 4.17
CA LEU A 61 -3.23 4.83 4.33
C LEU A 61 -3.33 3.51 3.58
N ALA A 62 -2.50 3.32 2.55
CA ALA A 62 -2.31 2.02 1.92
C ALA A 62 -0.98 1.41 2.38
N ILE A 63 -1.00 0.14 2.74
CA ILE A 63 0.18 -0.64 3.12
C ILE A 63 0.25 -1.84 2.19
N TYR A 64 1.39 -2.00 1.54
CA TYR A 64 1.71 -3.11 0.67
C TYR A 64 2.86 -3.91 1.26
N GLU A 65 2.75 -5.22 1.22
CA GLU A 65 3.90 -6.09 1.43
C GLU A 65 4.60 -6.31 0.09
N ILE A 66 5.92 -6.10 0.04
CA ILE A 66 6.74 -6.32 -1.16
C ILE A 66 7.95 -7.20 -0.86
N GLU A 67 8.30 -8.07 -1.79
CA GLU A 67 9.44 -8.99 -1.60
C GLU A 67 10.77 -8.24 -1.45
N ASN A 68 10.95 -7.15 -2.20
CA ASN A 68 12.13 -6.30 -2.17
C ASN A 68 11.91 -4.97 -2.92
N PRO A 69 12.77 -3.94 -2.75
CA PRO A 69 12.60 -2.65 -3.43
C PRO A 69 12.77 -2.66 -4.96
N GLN A 70 13.27 -3.74 -5.59
CA GLN A 70 13.45 -3.78 -7.05
C GLN A 70 12.12 -3.85 -7.81
N VAL A 71 11.00 -4.10 -7.11
CA VAL A 71 9.65 -4.04 -7.70
C VAL A 71 9.38 -2.71 -8.42
N PHE A 72 9.95 -1.61 -7.91
CA PHE A 72 9.75 -0.26 -8.47
C PHE A 72 10.51 0.00 -9.77
N SER A 73 11.45 -0.86 -10.14
CA SER A 73 12.20 -0.77 -11.41
C SER A 73 11.55 -1.57 -12.54
N GLN A 74 10.48 -2.30 -12.26
CA GLN A 74 9.81 -3.11 -13.26
C GLN A 74 8.95 -2.27 -14.21
N PRO A 75 8.90 -2.58 -15.52
CA PRO A 75 8.05 -1.86 -16.47
C PRO A 75 6.58 -1.84 -16.06
N ARG A 76 6.06 -2.97 -15.56
CA ARG A 76 4.67 -3.09 -15.11
C ARG A 76 4.33 -2.11 -14.00
N TYR A 77 5.24 -1.86 -13.06
CA TYR A 77 5.03 -0.85 -12.02
C TYR A 77 4.95 0.57 -12.59
N ALA A 78 5.79 0.89 -13.58
CA ALA A 78 5.80 2.21 -14.22
C ALA A 78 4.51 2.51 -15.00
N GLU A 79 3.80 1.49 -15.49
CA GLU A 79 2.50 1.63 -16.17
C GLU A 79 1.35 1.96 -15.21
N ILE A 80 1.43 1.47 -13.96
CA ILE A 80 0.31 1.50 -13.00
C ILE A 80 0.47 2.61 -11.95
N THR A 81 1.71 2.99 -11.63
CA THR A 81 2.00 3.94 -10.56
C THR A 81 1.33 5.30 -10.82
N GLY A 82 0.93 5.97 -9.74
CA GLY A 82 0.29 7.30 -9.78
C GLY A 82 -1.20 7.24 -9.46
N TRP A 83 -1.88 8.36 -9.72
CA TRP A 83 -3.28 8.56 -9.31
C TRP A 83 -4.26 8.60 -10.49
N ALA A 84 -3.80 8.29 -11.72
CA ALA A 84 -4.60 8.33 -12.93
C ALA A 84 -5.35 9.67 -13.10
N GLU A 85 -6.65 9.64 -13.40
CA GLU A 85 -7.49 10.84 -13.52
C GLU A 85 -7.74 11.56 -12.19
N TRP A 86 -7.45 10.90 -11.06
CA TRP A 86 -7.67 11.42 -9.71
C TRP A 86 -6.54 12.33 -9.21
N GLU A 87 -5.41 12.41 -9.92
CA GLU A 87 -4.24 13.25 -9.57
C GLU A 87 -4.61 14.68 -9.15
N PRO A 88 -5.50 15.41 -9.86
CA PRO A 88 -5.84 16.79 -9.47
C PRO A 88 -6.57 16.90 -8.12
N MET A 89 -7.10 15.80 -7.60
CA MET A 89 -7.84 15.73 -6.34
C MET A 89 -6.99 15.19 -5.18
N ILE A 90 -5.70 14.89 -5.43
CA ILE A 90 -4.74 14.47 -4.41
C ILE A 90 -3.93 15.70 -3.98
N ALA A 91 -4.27 16.30 -2.84
CA ALA A 91 -3.59 17.51 -2.37
C ALA A 91 -2.22 17.22 -1.75
N GLU A 92 -2.13 16.14 -0.99
CA GLU A 92 -0.90 15.73 -0.33
C GLU A 92 -0.79 14.21 -0.40
N TRP A 93 0.39 13.72 -0.72
CA TRP A 93 0.70 12.31 -0.59
C TRP A 93 2.17 12.06 -0.28
N SER A 94 2.45 10.93 0.34
CA SER A 94 3.80 10.47 0.60
C SER A 94 3.90 8.98 0.39
N ARG A 95 5.12 8.52 0.09
CA ARG A 95 5.43 7.10 0.03
C ARG A 95 6.74 6.79 0.73
N SER A 96 6.80 5.66 1.42
CA SER A 96 7.99 5.19 2.12
C SER A 96 8.10 3.68 2.05
N ILE A 97 9.33 3.18 2.13
CA ILE A 97 9.62 1.74 2.20
C ILE A 97 10.29 1.51 3.55
N HIS A 98 9.77 0.54 4.29
CA HIS A 98 10.33 0.12 5.56
C HIS A 98 10.76 -1.33 5.46
N MET A 99 11.91 -1.65 6.05
CA MET A 99 12.42 -3.00 6.16
C MET A 99 12.32 -3.42 7.63
N ILE A 100 11.91 -4.67 7.88
CA ILE A 100 12.08 -5.26 9.19
C ILE A 100 13.57 -5.50 9.43
N ASP A 101 14.10 -4.91 10.49
CA ASP A 101 15.47 -5.15 10.94
C ASP A 101 15.52 -6.40 11.83
N GLY A 102 16.47 -7.30 11.60
CA GLY A 102 16.62 -8.55 12.35
C GLY A 102 15.57 -9.65 12.09
N GLU A 103 15.51 -10.64 12.99
CA GLU A 103 14.47 -11.68 12.96
C GLU A 103 13.17 -11.15 13.57
N LEU A 104 12.03 -11.44 12.95
CA LEU A 104 10.74 -11.08 13.52
C LEU A 104 10.57 -11.75 14.89
N PRO A 105 10.30 -10.99 15.96
CA PRO A 105 10.07 -11.59 17.26
C PRO A 105 8.90 -12.57 17.18
N VAL A 106 9.09 -13.76 17.73
CA VAL A 106 7.99 -14.70 17.99
C VAL A 106 7.26 -14.17 19.22
N ILE A 107 6.29 -13.28 19.01
CA ILE A 107 5.41 -12.78 20.07
C ILE A 107 4.27 -13.78 20.22
N ASN A 108 4.32 -14.61 21.26
CA ASN A 108 3.17 -15.42 21.65
C ASN A 108 2.18 -14.53 22.40
N TYR A 109 1.07 -14.17 21.76
CA TYR A 109 -0.04 -13.54 22.45
C TYR A 109 -0.67 -14.58 23.39
N VAL A 110 -0.48 -14.41 24.70
CA VAL A 110 -1.31 -15.11 25.69
C VAL A 110 -2.61 -14.34 25.76
N THR A 111 -3.67 -14.85 25.13
CA THR A 111 -5.01 -14.30 25.35
C THR A 111 -5.45 -14.71 26.75
N SER A 112 -5.64 -13.73 27.64
CA SER A 112 -6.29 -13.87 28.94
C SER A 112 -7.80 -13.98 28.79
#